data_AF-F2AVM5-F1
#
_entry.id   AF-F2AVM5-F1
#
_cell.length_a   1.000
_cell.length_b   1.000
_cell.length_c   1.000
_cell.angle_alpha   90.00
_cell.angle_beta   90.00
_cell.angle_gamma   90.00
#
_symmetry.space_group_name_H-M   'P 1'
#
loop_
_entity.id
_entity.type
_entity.pdbx_description
1 polymer ?
#
loop_
_entity_poly.entity_id
_entity_poly.type
_entity_poly.pdbx_seq_one_letter_code
_entity_poly.pdbx_strand_id
1 'polypeptide(L)'
;MGQEGSVWPTDNETAIKVFDRERNFNSEVSCYEILRDNQIYEIDGFTIPHLIDSDSELLVVEMTIVAPPFILDFGKAYINRRPDFSESVMEYYEQERAEMFEGNWDLVDSAVSSLEQFGIFYWDARPGNIDCRNHPLAKQND
;
A
#
# COMPACT_ATOMS: atom_id res chain seq x y z
N MET A 1 -5.66 -20.60 1.95
CA MET A 1 -4.33 -20.57 2.63
C MET A 1 -3.29 -20.29 1.56
N GLY A 2 -2.81 -19.06 1.53
CA GLY A 2 -1.87 -18.52 0.55
C GLY A 2 -1.54 -17.11 0.99
N GLN A 3 -0.93 -16.99 2.18
CA GLN A 3 -0.48 -15.71 2.68
C GLN A 3 0.77 -15.34 1.90
N GLU A 4 0.77 -14.20 1.22
CA GLU A 4 1.87 -13.71 0.37
C GLU A 4 3.09 -13.22 1.17
N GLY A 5 3.25 -13.73 2.39
CA GLY A 5 4.23 -13.31 3.40
C GLY A 5 3.66 -13.36 4.82
N SER A 6 4.52 -13.21 5.82
CA SER A 6 4.14 -13.13 7.24
C SER A 6 4.61 -11.81 7.83
N VAL A 7 3.77 -11.19 8.67
CA VAL A 7 4.09 -9.93 9.37
C VAL A 7 4.17 -10.19 10.87
N TRP A 8 5.26 -9.75 11.49
CA TRP A 8 5.53 -9.95 12.91
C TRP A 8 5.84 -8.61 13.57
N PRO A 9 5.09 -8.18 14.60
CA PRO A 9 5.48 -7.00 15.37
C PRO A 9 6.77 -7.28 16.15
N THR A 10 7.56 -6.24 16.40
CA THR A 10 8.75 -6.28 17.25
C THR A 10 8.49 -5.56 18.58
N ASP A 11 9.42 -5.71 19.52
CA ASP A 11 9.38 -4.97 20.79
C ASP A 11 9.75 -3.48 20.64
N ASN A 12 10.12 -3.02 19.43
CA ASN A 12 10.53 -1.65 19.11
C ASN A 12 9.45 -0.86 18.36
N GLU A 13 8.18 -1.27 18.43
CA GLU A 13 7.05 -0.64 17.70
C GLU A 13 7.22 -0.67 16.15
N THR A 14 8.03 -1.60 15.66
CA THR A 14 8.21 -1.90 14.23
C THR A 14 7.53 -3.22 13.87
N ALA A 15 7.43 -3.51 12.59
CA ALA A 15 6.96 -4.77 12.05
C ALA A 15 7.96 -5.31 11.03
N ILE A 16 8.18 -6.63 11.08
CA ILE A 16 8.98 -7.38 10.14
C ILE A 16 8.04 -8.10 9.18
N LYS A 17 8.19 -7.84 7.88
CA LYS A 17 7.47 -8.54 6.80
C LYS A 17 8.44 -9.44 6.05
N VAL A 18 8.13 -10.74 6.04
CA VAL A 18 8.89 -11.77 5.32
C VAL A 18 8.15 -12.11 4.03
N PHE A 19 8.86 -12.14 2.90
CA PHE A 19 8.28 -12.38 1.58
C PHE A 19 8.67 -13.74 1.00
N ASP A 20 7.73 -14.40 0.36
CA ASP A 20 7.99 -15.68 -0.35
C ASP A 20 8.51 -15.46 -1.79
N ARG A 21 8.42 -14.23 -2.30
CA ARG A 21 8.72 -13.88 -3.69
C ARG A 21 9.62 -12.66 -3.76
N GLU A 22 10.77 -12.83 -4.39
CA GLU A 22 11.75 -11.76 -4.63
C GLU A 22 11.13 -10.55 -5.34
N ARG A 23 10.24 -10.77 -6.32
CA ARG A 23 9.52 -9.68 -6.99
C ARG A 23 8.76 -8.78 -6.01
N ASN A 24 8.04 -9.38 -5.05
CA ASN A 24 7.22 -8.63 -4.11
C ASN A 24 8.10 -7.87 -3.11
N PHE A 25 9.17 -8.52 -2.64
CA PHE A 25 10.18 -7.89 -1.81
C PHE A 25 10.81 -6.67 -2.51
N ASN A 26 11.28 -6.84 -3.74
CA ASN A 26 11.91 -5.77 -4.52
C ASN A 26 10.96 -4.60 -4.77
N SER A 27 9.71 -4.89 -5.14
CA SER A 27 8.68 -3.85 -5.30
C SER A 27 8.41 -3.09 -4.01
N GLU A 28 8.29 -3.79 -2.87
CA GLU A 28 8.03 -3.15 -1.57
C GLU A 28 9.19 -2.23 -1.16
N VAL A 29 10.42 -2.74 -1.17
CA VAL A 29 11.62 -1.96 -0.81
C VAL A 29 11.74 -0.73 -1.70
N SER A 30 11.63 -0.92 -3.03
CA SER A 30 11.77 0.17 -3.98
C SER A 30 10.70 1.26 -3.77
N CYS A 31 9.46 0.91 -3.43
CA CYS A 31 8.42 1.89 -3.14
C CYS A 31 8.75 2.69 -1.88
N TYR A 32 9.16 2.02 -0.79
CA TYR A 32 9.54 2.75 0.42
C TYR A 32 10.78 3.61 0.24
N GLU A 33 11.77 3.17 -0.54
CA GLU A 33 12.94 3.98 -0.87
C GLU A 33 12.56 5.23 -1.65
N ILE A 34 11.71 5.10 -2.68
CA ILE A 34 11.18 6.25 -3.44
C ILE A 34 10.47 7.24 -2.51
N LEU A 35 9.58 6.74 -1.65
CA LEU A 35 8.83 7.59 -0.73
C LEU A 35 9.74 8.27 0.29
N ARG A 36 10.70 7.54 0.88
CA ARG A 36 11.71 8.07 1.81
C ARG A 36 12.55 9.16 1.17
N ASP A 37 13.05 8.93 -0.04
CA ASP A 37 13.93 9.86 -0.75
C ASP A 37 13.19 11.16 -1.13
N ASN A 38 11.86 11.10 -1.29
CA ASN A 38 10.98 12.25 -1.45
C ASN A 38 10.40 12.80 -0.14
N GLN A 39 10.81 12.25 1.02
CA GLN A 39 10.33 12.61 2.36
C GLN A 39 8.79 12.49 2.52
N ILE A 40 8.20 11.49 1.86
CA ILE A 40 6.77 11.21 1.88
C ILE A 40 6.46 10.17 2.94
N TYR A 41 5.67 10.59 3.91
CA TYR A 41 5.23 9.79 5.06
C TYR A 41 3.69 9.73 5.16
N GLU A 42 3.02 10.58 4.39
CA GLU A 42 1.56 10.69 4.31
C GLU A 42 1.20 11.08 2.88
N ILE A 43 0.11 10.51 2.36
CA ILE A 43 -0.50 10.89 1.07
C ILE A 43 -1.99 11.10 1.28
N ASP A 44 -2.48 12.27 0.91
CA ASP A 44 -3.90 12.63 0.98
C ASP A 44 -4.55 12.30 2.34
N GLY A 45 -3.81 12.46 3.44
CA GLY A 45 -4.28 12.16 4.80
C GLY A 45 -4.14 10.70 5.24
N PHE A 46 -3.60 9.81 4.41
CA PHE A 46 -3.26 8.43 4.77
C PHE A 46 -1.78 8.31 5.14
N THR A 47 -1.51 7.77 6.33
CA THR A 47 -0.14 7.52 6.80
C THR A 47 0.47 6.30 6.10
N ILE A 48 1.76 6.36 5.78
CA ILE A 48 2.51 5.27 5.15
C ILE A 48 3.59 4.79 6.14
N PRO A 49 3.80 3.47 6.32
CA PRO A 49 4.94 2.94 7.05
C PRO A 49 6.29 3.45 6.52
N HIS A 50 7.25 3.63 7.41
CA HIS A 50 8.60 4.01 7.01
C HIS A 50 9.50 2.77 7.03
N LEU A 51 10.29 2.60 5.98
CA LEU A 51 11.34 1.59 5.93
C LEU A 51 12.41 1.88 6.99
N ILE A 52 12.67 0.90 7.85
CA ILE A 52 13.77 0.92 8.82
C ILE A 52 14.99 0.25 8.21
N ASP A 53 14.84 -0.99 7.74
CA ASP A 53 15.90 -1.77 7.09
C ASP A 53 15.32 -2.88 6.21
N SER A 54 16.14 -3.50 5.39
CA SER A 54 15.77 -4.65 4.57
C SER A 54 16.94 -5.60 4.33
N ASP A 55 16.65 -6.90 4.28
CA ASP A 55 17.61 -7.95 3.95
C ASP A 55 17.14 -8.70 2.69
N SER A 56 17.89 -8.54 1.59
CA SER A 56 17.57 -9.17 0.30
C SER A 56 17.91 -10.66 0.24
N GLU A 57 18.80 -11.16 1.09
CA GLU A 57 19.11 -12.59 1.16
C GLU A 57 17.96 -13.34 1.86
N LEU A 58 17.40 -12.72 2.91
CA LEU A 58 16.27 -13.27 3.66
C LEU A 58 14.90 -12.88 3.10
N LEU A 59 14.84 -11.93 2.17
CA LEU A 59 13.61 -11.32 1.66
C LEU A 59 12.75 -10.74 2.80
N VAL A 60 13.37 -9.91 3.63
CA VAL A 60 12.76 -9.35 4.83
C VAL A 60 12.81 -7.83 4.82
N VAL A 61 11.71 -7.19 5.21
CA VAL A 61 11.62 -5.74 5.42
C VAL A 61 11.21 -5.46 6.86
N GLU A 62 11.92 -4.55 7.53
CA GLU A 62 11.51 -3.94 8.78
C GLU A 62 10.94 -2.54 8.52
N MET A 63 9.77 -2.23 9.07
CA MET A 63 9.08 -0.96 8.88
C MET A 63 8.34 -0.50 10.14
N THR A 64 8.00 0.78 10.24
CA THR A 64 7.19 1.29 11.36
C THR A 64 5.77 0.76 11.34
N ILE A 65 5.14 0.62 12.51
CA ILE A 65 3.70 0.36 12.61
C ILE A 65 2.95 1.70 12.55
N VAL A 66 1.84 1.76 11.80
CA VAL A 66 0.98 2.94 11.67
C VAL A 66 -0.47 2.61 12.04
N ALA A 67 -1.19 3.60 12.56
CA ALA A 67 -2.62 3.48 12.84
C ALA A 67 -3.45 4.03 11.68
N PRO A 68 -4.71 3.58 11.48
CA PRO A 68 -5.60 4.17 10.49
C PRO A 68 -5.80 5.67 10.71
N PRO A 69 -5.83 6.48 9.64
CA PRO A 69 -5.87 6.05 8.24
C PRO A 69 -4.50 5.72 7.65
N PHE A 70 -4.40 4.66 6.85
CA PHE A 70 -3.13 4.21 6.28
C PHE A 70 -3.20 3.65 4.87
N ILE A 71 -2.04 3.57 4.20
CA ILE A 71 -1.78 2.75 3.00
C ILE A 71 -0.60 1.82 3.30
N LEU A 72 -0.79 0.52 3.04
CA LEU A 72 0.16 -0.56 3.31
C LEU A 72 0.40 -1.42 2.06
N ASP A 73 1.37 -2.34 2.16
CA ASP A 73 1.57 -3.45 1.22
C ASP A 73 1.83 -3.00 -0.23
N PHE A 74 3.05 -2.54 -0.48
CA PHE A 74 3.50 -2.10 -1.80
C PHE A 74 4.06 -3.23 -2.67
N GLY A 75 4.12 -4.46 -2.17
CA GLY A 75 4.74 -5.59 -2.86
C GLY A 75 4.12 -5.95 -4.21
N LYS A 76 2.91 -5.49 -4.52
CA LYS A 76 2.27 -5.67 -5.84
C LYS A 76 2.26 -4.42 -6.71
N ALA A 77 2.80 -3.30 -6.23
CA ALA A 77 2.86 -2.08 -7.00
C ALA A 77 3.77 -2.23 -8.23
N TYR A 78 3.42 -1.51 -9.29
CA TYR A 78 4.27 -1.34 -10.46
C TYR A 78 5.04 -0.03 -10.32
N ILE A 79 6.32 -0.04 -10.70
CA ILE A 79 7.21 1.12 -10.54
C ILE A 79 7.60 1.64 -11.92
N ASN A 80 7.45 2.94 -12.14
CA ASN A 80 7.77 3.67 -13.38
C ASN A 80 7.10 3.13 -14.65
N ARG A 81 6.16 2.19 -14.52
CA ARG A 81 5.42 1.60 -15.62
C ARG A 81 4.00 1.31 -15.17
N ARG A 82 3.06 2.11 -15.69
CA ARG A 82 1.64 1.81 -15.55
C ARG A 82 1.35 0.44 -16.20
N PRO A 83 0.62 -0.46 -15.53
CA PRO A 83 0.13 -1.67 -16.19
C PRO A 83 -0.82 -1.31 -17.34
N ASP A 84 -0.73 -2.05 -18.44
CA ASP A 84 -1.60 -1.90 -19.61
C ASP A 84 -2.77 -2.88 -19.46
N PHE A 85 -3.81 -2.44 -18.74
CA PHE A 85 -5.04 -3.21 -18.55
C PHE A 85 -6.10 -2.76 -19.55
N SER A 86 -6.89 -3.71 -20.04
CA SER A 86 -8.01 -3.39 -20.92
C SER A 86 -9.08 -2.58 -20.20
N GLU A 87 -9.86 -1.79 -20.94
CA GLU A 87 -10.99 -1.00 -20.40
C GLU A 87 -11.92 -1.86 -19.54
N SER A 88 -12.23 -3.09 -19.98
CA SER A 88 -13.06 -4.03 -19.22
C SER A 88 -12.46 -4.45 -17.86
N VAL A 89 -11.14 -4.54 -17.75
CA VAL A 89 -10.45 -4.85 -16.49
C VAL A 89 -10.46 -3.63 -15.58
N MET A 90 -10.26 -2.44 -16.15
CA MET A 90 -10.37 -1.17 -15.42
C MET A 90 -11.79 -0.99 -14.85
N GLU A 91 -12.83 -1.13 -15.67
CA GLU A 91 -14.23 -1.01 -15.25
C GLU A 91 -14.59 -2.00 -14.13
N TYR A 92 -14.16 -3.26 -14.28
CA TYR A 92 -14.37 -4.27 -13.24
C TYR A 92 -13.64 -3.92 -11.94
N TYR A 93 -12.40 -3.44 -12.04
CA TYR A 93 -11.64 -3.00 -10.87
C TYR A 93 -12.36 -1.84 -10.16
N GLU A 94 -12.72 -0.78 -10.88
CA GLU A 94 -13.45 0.36 -10.34
C GLU A 94 -14.73 -0.07 -9.60
N GLN A 95 -15.53 -0.94 -10.22
CA GLN A 95 -16.76 -1.44 -9.62
C GLN A 95 -16.47 -2.25 -8.35
N GLU A 96 -15.52 -3.18 -8.39
CA GLU A 96 -15.19 -4.03 -7.24
C GLU A 96 -14.66 -3.19 -6.06
N ARG A 97 -13.82 -2.17 -6.33
CA ARG A 97 -13.29 -1.28 -5.29
C ARG A 97 -14.39 -0.38 -4.71
N ALA A 98 -15.26 0.17 -5.55
CA ALA A 98 -16.41 0.96 -5.11
C ALA A 98 -17.31 0.18 -4.13
N GLU A 99 -17.55 -1.10 -4.40
CA GLU A 99 -18.27 -2.00 -3.51
C GLU A 99 -17.51 -2.26 -2.21
N MET A 100 -16.21 -2.59 -2.28
CA MET A 100 -15.40 -2.91 -1.09
C MET A 100 -15.17 -1.75 -0.12
N PHE A 101 -15.10 -0.51 -0.62
CA PHE A 101 -14.86 0.68 0.19
C PHE A 101 -16.15 1.39 0.62
N GLU A 102 -17.32 0.83 0.30
CA GLU A 102 -18.63 1.26 0.82
C GLU A 102 -18.85 2.78 0.75
N GLY A 103 -18.52 3.37 -0.40
CA GLY A 103 -18.68 4.81 -0.64
C GLY A 103 -17.47 5.69 -0.32
N ASN A 104 -16.35 5.11 0.14
CA ASN A 104 -15.06 5.79 0.31
C ASN A 104 -14.09 5.58 -0.87
N TRP A 105 -14.52 4.92 -1.95
CA TRP A 105 -13.62 4.62 -3.07
C TRP A 105 -13.02 5.86 -3.71
N ASP A 106 -13.80 6.92 -3.99
CA ASP A 106 -13.27 8.16 -4.57
C ASP A 106 -12.12 8.78 -3.73
N LEU A 107 -12.21 8.65 -2.39
CA LEU A 107 -11.16 9.11 -1.49
C LEU A 107 -9.89 8.24 -1.62
N VAL A 108 -10.07 6.92 -1.67
CA VAL A 108 -8.97 5.96 -1.83
C VAL A 108 -8.32 6.11 -3.20
N ASP A 109 -9.11 6.23 -4.26
CA ASP A 109 -8.63 6.39 -5.64
C ASP A 109 -7.82 7.69 -5.81
N SER A 110 -8.22 8.78 -5.16
CA SER A 110 -7.41 10.01 -5.09
C SER A 110 -6.03 9.73 -4.48
N ALA A 111 -5.98 9.05 -3.33
CA ALA A 111 -4.72 8.75 -2.66
C ALA A 111 -3.83 7.80 -3.49
N VAL A 112 -4.43 6.80 -4.14
CA VAL A 112 -3.74 5.91 -5.07
C VAL A 112 -3.22 6.67 -6.30
N SER A 113 -4.00 7.60 -6.84
CA SER A 113 -3.58 8.46 -7.95
C SER A 113 -2.44 9.39 -7.55
N SER A 114 -2.41 9.89 -6.31
CA SER A 114 -1.33 10.71 -5.78
C SER A 114 0.01 9.95 -5.69
N LEU A 115 -0.01 8.63 -5.43
CA LEU A 115 1.19 7.78 -5.48
C LEU A 115 1.82 7.73 -6.89
N GLU A 116 1.02 7.86 -7.95
CA GLU A 116 1.50 7.79 -9.33
C GLU A 116 2.44 8.95 -9.69
N GLN A 117 2.36 10.08 -8.97
CA GLN A 117 3.28 11.21 -9.11
C GLN A 117 4.74 10.83 -8.78
N PHE A 118 4.93 9.79 -7.98
CA PHE A 118 6.22 9.21 -7.62
C PHE A 118 6.58 8.00 -8.49
N GLY A 119 5.79 7.73 -9.54
CA GLY A 119 5.94 6.55 -10.39
C GLY A 119 5.48 5.25 -9.74
N ILE A 120 4.75 5.31 -8.62
CA ILE A 120 4.20 4.14 -7.91
C ILE A 120 2.75 3.93 -8.37
N PHE A 121 2.51 2.87 -9.14
CA PHE A 121 1.18 2.49 -9.60
C PHE A 121 0.63 1.40 -8.68
N TYR A 122 -0.20 1.81 -7.72
CA TYR A 122 -0.73 0.95 -6.67
C TYR A 122 -2.06 0.31 -7.09
N TRP A 123 -2.09 -1.01 -7.22
CA TRP A 123 -3.24 -1.75 -7.77
C TRP A 123 -3.83 -2.80 -6.82
N ASP A 124 -3.33 -2.90 -5.58
CA ASP A 124 -3.84 -3.82 -4.55
C ASP A 124 -4.70 -3.07 -3.51
N ALA A 125 -5.51 -2.10 -3.96
CA ALA A 125 -6.36 -1.30 -3.08
C ALA A 125 -7.49 -2.15 -2.52
N ARG A 126 -7.42 -2.47 -1.23
CA ARG A 126 -8.44 -3.25 -0.52
C ARG A 126 -8.47 -2.83 0.95
N PRO A 127 -9.59 -3.03 1.68
CA PRO A 127 -9.72 -2.58 3.06
C PRO A 127 -8.62 -3.07 4.03
N GLY A 128 -7.96 -4.20 3.72
CA GLY A 128 -6.82 -4.70 4.50
C GLY A 128 -5.50 -3.96 4.26
N ASN A 129 -5.36 -3.29 3.11
CA ASN A 129 -4.16 -2.53 2.75
C ASN A 129 -4.38 -1.02 2.80
N ILE A 130 -5.62 -0.56 2.67
CA ILE A 130 -6.00 0.85 2.82
C ILE A 130 -7.16 0.92 3.79
N ASP A 131 -6.94 1.58 4.92
CA ASP A 131 -7.94 1.72 5.96
C ASP A 131 -8.31 3.20 6.11
N CYS A 132 -9.59 3.51 5.91
CA CYS A 132 -10.12 4.87 5.92
C CYS A 132 -10.55 5.33 7.33
N ARG A 133 -10.48 4.47 8.36
CA ARG A 133 -10.91 4.84 9.71
C ARG A 133 -10.13 6.05 10.20
N ASN A 134 -10.83 6.96 10.88
CA ASN A 134 -10.32 8.25 11.36
C ASN A 134 -9.89 9.24 10.26
N HIS A 135 -10.04 8.92 8.97
CA HIS A 135 -9.81 9.89 7.92
C HIS A 135 -10.88 10.99 7.96
N PRO A 136 -10.51 12.29 7.92
CA PRO A 136 -11.47 13.39 8.10
C PRO A 136 -12.53 13.48 7.00
N LEU A 137 -12.24 12.93 5.83
CA LEU A 137 -13.16 12.90 4.67
C LEU A 137 -13.88 11.56 4.49
N ALA A 138 -13.57 10.54 5.30
CA ALA A 138 -14.22 9.25 5.16
C ALA A 138 -15.68 9.32 5.61
N LYS A 139 -16.56 8.70 4.82
CA LYS A 139 -17.92 8.35 5.24
C LYS A 139 -17.79 7.32 6.35
N GLN A 140 -18.44 7.63 7.47
CA GLN A 140 -18.59 6.70 8.58
C GLN A 140 -19.74 5.76 8.23
N ASN A 141 -19.50 4.46 8.33
CA ASN A 141 -20.58 3.47 8.24
C ASN A 141 -21.19 3.35 9.65
N ASP A 142 -22.50 3.60 9.75
CA ASP A 142 -23.28 3.49 10.99
C ASP A 142 -23.31 2.04 11.55
#